data_AF-A0A0C2NC07-F1
#
_entry.id   AF-A0A0C2NC07-F1
#
_cell.length_a   1.000
_cell.length_b   1.000
_cell.length_c   1.000
_cell.angle_alpha   90.00
_cell.angle_beta   90.00
_cell.angle_gamma   90.00
#
_symmetry.space_group_name_H-M   'P 1'
#
loop_
_entity.id
_entity.type
_entity.pdbx_description
1 polymer ?
#
loop_
_entity_poly.entity_id
_entity_poly.type
_entity_poly.pdbx_seq_one_letter_code
_entity_poly.pdbx_strand_id
1 'polypeptide(L)'
;MENYILKKISTSNSEFVNKVEVLDSVLGIRKKASKLSKEKCTTPTSQDNGPDNRNARSKGSMKIKSKRYIEYVMEQREKLKEYGVCEASCKNILKYSNNLVHRLLKYDPENRNSLITGAKSKTKGRKTKLTFETLMTTKCCHHVCTKLIGEYPQYYSNLRAEAQKCNKNKRTAIKELIFFSLNQRKICNKFIIQVLGVSRDTLKTVKKNWGSLVIHVNQQLLLSHNQ
;
A
#
# COMPACT_ATOMS: atom_id res chain seq x y z
N MET A 1 -26.33 -20.17 9.64
CA MET A 1 -27.45 -19.29 10.04
C MET A 1 -28.28 -19.95 11.14
N GLU A 2 -28.58 -21.25 11.04
CA GLU A 2 -29.36 -21.98 12.04
C GLU A 2 -28.72 -21.99 13.43
N ASN A 3 -27.40 -22.24 13.54
CA ASN A 3 -26.69 -22.12 14.82
C ASN A 3 -26.76 -20.73 15.45
N TYR A 4 -26.82 -19.66 14.64
CA TYR A 4 -26.98 -18.29 15.14
C TYR A 4 -28.38 -18.08 15.73
N ILE A 5 -29.41 -18.59 15.03
CA ILE A 5 -30.81 -18.50 15.46
C ILE A 5 -31.01 -19.28 16.76
N LEU A 6 -30.54 -20.53 16.82
CA LEU A 6 -30.64 -21.37 18.01
C LEU A 6 -29.90 -20.73 19.19
N LYS A 7 -28.68 -20.25 18.98
CA LYS A 7 -27.91 -19.60 20.05
C LYS A 7 -28.57 -18.32 20.55
N LYS A 8 -29.18 -17.51 19.68
CA LYS A 8 -29.92 -16.29 20.09
C LYS A 8 -31.18 -16.60 20.90
N ILE A 9 -31.89 -17.68 20.59
CA ILE A 9 -33.09 -18.12 21.32
C ILE A 9 -32.71 -18.79 22.66
N SER A 10 -31.59 -19.53 22.71
CA SER A 10 -31.18 -20.28 23.91
C SER A 10 -30.33 -19.48 24.90
N THR A 11 -29.97 -18.22 24.62
CA THR A 11 -29.21 -17.41 25.57
C THR A 11 -30.13 -16.99 26.72
N SER A 12 -29.69 -17.12 27.98
CA SER A 12 -30.47 -16.82 29.19
C SER A 12 -30.98 -15.37 29.33
N ASN A 13 -30.54 -14.47 28.44
CA ASN A 13 -31.03 -13.09 28.26
C ASN A 13 -31.61 -12.88 26.84
N SER A 14 -32.30 -13.87 26.26
CA SER A 14 -32.71 -13.82 24.85
C SER A 14 -33.69 -12.67 24.59
N GLU A 15 -33.19 -11.63 23.93
CA GLU A 15 -33.95 -10.49 23.41
C GLU A 15 -35.01 -10.90 22.36
N PHE A 16 -35.04 -12.18 21.96
CA PHE A 16 -35.91 -12.72 20.92
C PHE A 16 -36.63 -13.98 21.39
N VAL A 17 -37.94 -14.02 21.19
CA VAL A 17 -38.83 -15.10 21.62
C VAL A 17 -38.89 -16.21 20.58
N ASN A 18 -38.70 -15.88 19.30
CA ASN A 18 -38.85 -16.85 18.21
C ASN A 18 -37.87 -16.61 17.05
N LYS A 19 -37.82 -17.58 16.14
CA LYS A 19 -36.98 -17.55 14.94
C LYS A 19 -37.31 -16.39 14.00
N VAL A 20 -38.56 -15.93 13.97
CA VAL A 20 -39.02 -14.85 13.10
C VAL A 20 -38.39 -13.53 13.53
N GLU A 21 -38.39 -13.23 14.81
CA GLU A 21 -37.79 -12.01 15.37
C GLU A 21 -36.28 -11.94 15.14
N VAL A 22 -35.58 -13.08 15.23
CA VAL A 22 -34.14 -13.16 14.92
C VAL A 22 -33.90 -12.85 13.44
N LEU A 23 -34.73 -13.36 12.54
CA LEU A 23 -34.63 -13.08 11.10
C LEU A 23 -34.91 -11.61 10.80
N ASP A 24 -35.93 -11.03 11.42
CA ASP A 24 -36.27 -9.61 11.29
C ASP A 24 -35.14 -8.70 11.79
N SER A 25 -34.51 -9.07 12.90
CA SER A 25 -33.32 -8.38 13.41
C SER A 25 -32.16 -8.42 12.41
N VAL A 26 -31.86 -9.59 11.83
CA VAL A 26 -30.81 -9.73 10.81
C VAL A 26 -31.14 -8.94 9.54
N LEU A 27 -32.41 -8.91 9.13
CA LEU A 27 -32.87 -8.08 8.01
C LEU A 27 -32.74 -6.59 8.33
N GLY A 28 -33.04 -6.18 9.56
CA GLY A 28 -32.81 -4.82 10.07
C GLY A 28 -31.34 -4.41 9.97
N ILE A 29 -30.44 -5.27 10.43
CA ILE A 29 -28.98 -5.07 10.33
C ILE A 29 -28.57 -4.90 8.85
N ARG A 30 -29.05 -5.79 7.97
CA ARG A 30 -28.75 -5.73 6.53
C ARG A 30 -29.28 -4.46 5.87
N LYS A 31 -30.50 -4.01 6.22
CA LYS A 31 -31.11 -2.77 5.72
C LYS A 31 -30.29 -1.56 6.17
N LYS A 32 -29.93 -1.48 7.45
CA LYS A 32 -29.14 -0.37 8.01
C LYS A 32 -27.73 -0.34 7.42
N ALA A 33 -27.05 -1.48 7.32
CA ALA A 33 -25.75 -1.58 6.64
C ALA A 33 -25.84 -1.10 5.18
N SER A 34 -26.87 -1.53 4.45
CA SER A 34 -27.09 -1.10 3.07
C SER A 34 -27.29 0.41 2.95
N LYS A 35 -28.06 1.02 3.86
CA LYS A 35 -28.27 2.48 3.89
C LYS A 35 -26.97 3.22 4.16
N LEU A 36 -26.26 2.87 5.23
CA LEU A 36 -24.98 3.46 5.61
C LEU A 36 -23.92 3.31 4.51
N SER A 37 -23.91 2.17 3.80
CA SER A 37 -22.92 1.90 2.73
C SER A 37 -23.02 2.86 1.52
N LYS A 38 -24.18 3.51 1.37
CA LYS A 38 -24.50 4.49 0.32
C LYS A 38 -24.27 5.94 0.76
N GLU A 39 -24.02 6.18 2.05
CA GLU A 39 -23.74 7.53 2.55
C GLU A 39 -22.42 8.04 1.97
N LYS A 40 -22.41 9.33 1.59
CA LYS A 40 -21.21 9.98 1.09
C LYS A 40 -20.22 10.18 2.25
N CYS A 41 -18.93 10.02 1.96
CA CYS A 41 -17.89 10.39 2.91
C CYS A 41 -17.79 11.92 2.93
N THR A 42 -18.34 12.54 3.96
CA THR A 42 -18.06 13.94 4.29
C THR A 42 -16.69 13.97 4.94
N THR A 43 -15.63 14.15 4.15
CA THR A 43 -14.38 14.65 4.72
C THR A 43 -14.65 16.08 5.18
N PRO A 44 -14.32 16.49 6.42
CA PRO A 44 -14.17 17.91 6.71
C PRO A 44 -13.04 18.40 5.82
N THR A 45 -13.40 18.97 4.68
CA THR A 45 -12.45 19.63 3.79
C THR A 45 -11.91 20.80 4.60
N SER A 46 -10.59 20.80 4.76
CA SER A 46 -9.81 21.95 5.18
C SER A 46 -10.36 23.20 4.50
N GLN A 47 -10.52 24.28 5.28
CA GLN A 47 -10.77 25.62 4.74
C GLN A 47 -9.57 26.01 3.87
N ASP A 48 -9.64 25.73 2.57
CA ASP A 48 -8.79 26.38 1.57
C ASP A 48 -9.47 27.69 1.19
N ASN A 49 -9.01 28.78 1.81
CA ASN A 49 -9.23 30.13 1.32
C ASN A 49 -8.36 30.34 0.08
N GLY A 50 -8.94 30.18 -1.11
CA GLY A 50 -8.30 30.53 -2.38
C GLY A 50 -9.34 30.74 -3.47
N PRO A 51 -9.43 31.93 -4.09
CA PRO A 51 -10.32 32.15 -5.21
C PRO A 51 -9.61 31.68 -6.47
N ASP A 52 -10.03 30.53 -7.01
CA ASP A 52 -10.07 30.19 -8.45
C ASP A 52 -9.89 28.69 -8.68
N ASN A 53 -11.02 28.01 -8.89
CA ASN A 53 -11.21 27.16 -10.06
C ASN A 53 -12.64 26.63 -10.07
N ARG A 54 -13.51 27.34 -10.80
CA ARG A 54 -14.85 26.87 -11.19
C ARG A 54 -14.68 25.72 -12.20
N ASN A 55 -14.29 24.53 -11.74
CA ASN A 55 -14.49 23.23 -12.42
C ASN A 55 -13.90 22.02 -11.66
N ALA A 56 -13.51 22.16 -10.39
CA ALA A 56 -13.22 21.01 -9.55
C ALA A 56 -14.53 20.34 -9.10
N ARG A 57 -15.20 19.61 -10.01
CA ARG A 57 -16.05 18.49 -9.60
C ARG A 57 -15.11 17.52 -8.90
N SER A 58 -14.95 17.68 -7.60
CA SER A 58 -14.34 16.68 -6.74
C SER A 58 -15.15 15.41 -6.98
N LYS A 59 -14.58 14.51 -7.78
CA LYS A 59 -14.94 13.09 -7.81
C LYS A 59 -14.63 12.57 -6.42
N GLY A 60 -15.46 12.94 -5.44
CA GLY A 60 -15.41 12.45 -4.08
C GLY A 60 -15.36 10.95 -4.21
N SER A 61 -14.20 10.41 -3.83
CA SER A 61 -13.83 9.04 -4.14
C SER A 61 -14.96 8.11 -3.70
N MET A 62 -15.75 7.59 -4.64
CA MET A 62 -16.77 6.56 -4.40
C MET A 62 -16.18 5.30 -3.72
N LYS A 63 -14.85 5.22 -3.60
CA LYS A 63 -14.08 4.15 -2.98
C LYS A 63 -13.84 4.34 -1.48
N ILE A 64 -14.17 5.50 -0.91
CA ILE A 64 -14.04 5.75 0.54
C ILE A 64 -15.43 5.68 1.16
N LYS A 65 -15.62 4.74 2.09
CA LYS A 65 -16.86 4.60 2.84
C LYS A 65 -16.91 5.60 3.99
N SER A 66 -18.11 6.00 4.40
CA SER A 66 -18.28 6.87 5.57
C SER A 66 -17.74 6.21 6.84
N LYS A 67 -17.21 7.02 7.77
CA LYS A 67 -16.74 6.56 9.09
C LYS A 67 -17.86 5.80 9.84
N ARG A 68 -19.08 6.32 9.77
CA ARG A 68 -20.28 5.68 10.38
C ARG A 68 -20.56 4.28 9.84
N TYR A 69 -20.42 4.06 8.52
CA TYR A 69 -20.58 2.72 7.95
C TYR A 69 -19.49 1.77 8.46
N ILE A 70 -18.25 2.25 8.53
CA ILE A 70 -17.12 1.46 9.01
C ILE A 70 -17.34 1.00 10.44
N GLU A 71 -17.65 1.92 11.34
CA GLU A 71 -17.88 1.65 12.76
C GLU A 71 -19.04 0.66 12.94
N TYR A 72 -20.15 0.89 12.24
CA TYR A 72 -21.30 -0.01 12.28
C TYR A 72 -20.96 -1.43 11.80
N VAL A 73 -20.18 -1.56 10.72
CA VAL A 73 -19.75 -2.87 10.22
C VAL A 73 -18.87 -3.59 11.24
N MET A 74 -17.96 -2.89 11.93
CA MET A 74 -17.09 -3.51 12.95
C MET A 74 -17.91 -4.01 14.14
N GLU A 75 -18.76 -3.16 14.70
CA GLU A 75 -19.58 -3.47 15.87
C GLU A 75 -20.53 -4.65 15.58
N GLN A 76 -21.24 -4.63 14.46
CA GLN A 76 -22.18 -5.70 14.12
C GLN A 76 -21.46 -6.99 13.73
N ARG A 77 -20.28 -6.91 13.12
CA ARG A 77 -19.49 -8.09 12.78
C ARG A 77 -19.03 -8.82 14.04
N GLU A 78 -18.58 -8.10 15.05
CA GLU A 78 -18.18 -8.67 16.34
C GLU A 78 -19.36 -9.38 17.01
N LYS A 79 -20.49 -8.70 17.15
CA LYS A 79 -21.74 -9.27 17.65
C LYS A 79 -22.13 -10.55 16.90
N LEU A 80 -22.21 -10.51 15.56
CA LEU A 80 -22.56 -11.69 14.76
C LEU A 80 -21.59 -12.87 14.98
N LYS A 81 -20.30 -12.60 15.16
CA LYS A 81 -19.28 -13.63 15.41
C LYS A 81 -19.38 -14.27 16.79
N GLU A 82 -19.70 -13.51 17.82
CA GLU A 82 -19.95 -14.05 19.17
C GLU A 82 -21.05 -15.12 19.13
N TYR A 83 -22.03 -14.93 18.26
CA TYR A 83 -23.11 -15.89 18.02
C TYR A 83 -22.79 -16.95 16.95
N GLY A 84 -21.53 -17.08 16.52
CA GLY A 84 -21.08 -18.15 15.63
C GLY A 84 -21.36 -17.94 14.14
N VAL A 85 -21.66 -16.72 13.70
CA VAL A 85 -21.78 -16.42 12.26
C VAL A 85 -20.40 -16.40 11.62
N CYS A 86 -20.23 -17.16 10.54
CA CYS A 86 -18.97 -17.20 9.82
C CYS A 86 -18.68 -15.87 9.07
N GLU A 87 -17.41 -15.60 8.78
CA GLU A 87 -17.00 -14.36 8.09
C GLU A 87 -17.71 -14.17 6.75
N ALA A 88 -17.93 -15.24 5.99
CA ALA A 88 -18.63 -15.19 4.71
C ALA A 88 -20.09 -14.73 4.88
N SER A 89 -20.77 -15.20 5.91
CA SER A 89 -22.13 -14.76 6.24
C SER A 89 -22.15 -13.32 6.77
N CYS A 90 -21.23 -12.92 7.65
CA CYS A 90 -21.11 -11.53 8.11
C CYS A 90 -20.94 -10.58 6.93
N LYS A 91 -20.06 -10.94 5.98
CA LYS A 91 -19.84 -10.19 4.75
C LYS A 91 -21.11 -10.04 3.91
N ASN A 92 -21.90 -11.10 3.77
CA ASN A 92 -23.15 -11.08 3.03
C ASN A 92 -24.24 -10.25 3.72
N ILE A 93 -24.33 -10.31 5.05
CA ILE A 93 -25.31 -9.55 5.84
C ILE A 93 -24.97 -8.06 5.83
N LEU A 94 -23.71 -7.71 6.10
CA LEU A 94 -23.23 -6.33 6.26
C LEU A 94 -22.77 -5.68 4.95
N LYS A 95 -22.72 -6.45 3.85
CA LYS A 95 -22.33 -6.05 2.48
C LYS A 95 -20.98 -5.33 2.38
N TYR A 96 -20.01 -5.66 3.24
CA TYR A 96 -18.66 -5.09 3.13
C TYR A 96 -17.78 -5.88 2.16
N SER A 97 -16.74 -5.22 1.63
CA SER A 97 -15.71 -5.88 0.81
C SER A 97 -14.55 -6.35 1.68
N ASN A 98 -13.81 -7.37 1.24
CA ASN A 98 -12.59 -7.83 1.94
C ASN A 98 -11.59 -6.69 2.13
N ASN A 99 -11.55 -5.77 1.16
CA ASN A 99 -10.70 -4.58 1.22
C ASN A 99 -11.04 -3.63 2.36
N LEU A 100 -12.29 -3.60 2.83
CA LEU A 100 -12.67 -2.76 3.97
C LEU A 100 -11.97 -3.23 5.24
N VAL A 101 -12.11 -4.52 5.56
CA VAL A 101 -11.47 -5.14 6.72
C VAL A 101 -9.94 -5.07 6.61
N HIS A 102 -9.38 -5.38 5.44
CA HIS A 102 -7.93 -5.28 5.23
C HIS A 102 -7.38 -3.85 5.38
N ARG A 103 -8.10 -2.83 4.92
CA ARG A 103 -7.65 -1.43 5.08
C ARG A 103 -7.70 -1.01 6.55
N LEU A 104 -8.73 -1.41 7.30
CA LEU A 104 -8.84 -1.13 8.73
C LEU A 104 -7.72 -1.81 9.53
N LEU A 105 -7.45 -3.08 9.25
CA LEU A 105 -6.35 -3.82 9.87
C LEU A 105 -4.96 -3.24 9.54
N LYS A 106 -4.83 -2.56 8.40
CA LYS A 106 -3.53 -2.05 7.91
C LYS A 106 -3.27 -0.60 8.30
N TYR A 107 -4.32 0.21 8.46
CA TYR A 107 -4.25 1.66 8.62
C TYR A 107 -5.12 2.15 9.79
N ASP A 108 -5.07 1.45 10.92
CA ASP A 108 -5.72 1.92 12.14
C ASP A 108 -4.82 2.97 12.83
N PRO A 109 -5.16 4.28 12.77
CA PRO A 109 -4.36 5.33 13.39
C PRO A 109 -4.38 5.26 14.92
N GLU A 110 -5.35 4.54 15.51
CA GLU A 110 -5.54 4.44 16.96
C GLU A 110 -5.10 3.08 17.52
N ASN A 111 -4.52 2.20 16.70
CA ASN A 111 -3.93 0.92 17.11
C ASN A 111 -4.89 0.00 17.94
N ARG A 112 -6.20 0.09 17.70
CA ARG A 112 -7.25 -0.80 18.23
C ARG A 112 -7.10 -2.25 17.71
N ASN A 113 -6.24 -2.47 16.72
CA ASN A 113 -5.83 -3.77 16.18
C ASN A 113 -5.14 -4.73 17.18
N SER A 114 -4.87 -4.32 18.42
CA SER A 114 -4.43 -5.24 19.48
C SER A 114 -5.50 -6.29 19.83
N LEU A 115 -6.78 -6.02 19.54
CA LEU A 115 -7.91 -6.90 19.86
C LEU A 115 -8.09 -8.07 18.87
N ILE A 116 -7.43 -8.04 17.70
CA ILE A 116 -7.47 -9.13 16.72
C ILE A 116 -6.07 -9.75 16.65
N THR A 117 -5.74 -10.54 17.66
CA THR A 117 -4.44 -11.21 17.88
C THR A 117 -3.97 -12.13 16.72
N GLY A 118 -4.80 -12.38 15.70
CA GLY A 118 -4.47 -13.19 14.53
C GLY A 118 -4.23 -12.44 13.21
N ALA A 119 -4.37 -11.10 13.17
CA ALA A 119 -4.41 -10.34 11.91
C ALA A 119 -3.11 -9.59 11.53
N LYS A 120 -2.00 -9.83 12.25
CA LYS A 120 -0.69 -9.32 11.79
C LYS A 120 -0.35 -10.00 10.47
N SER A 121 -0.23 -9.22 9.39
CA SER A 121 0.04 -9.81 8.08
C SER A 121 1.33 -10.65 8.14
N LYS A 122 1.29 -11.89 7.66
CA LYS A 122 2.49 -12.73 7.48
C LYS A 122 3.47 -12.16 6.44
N THR A 123 3.14 -11.02 5.82
CA THR A 123 4.04 -10.29 4.93
C THR A 123 5.29 -9.93 5.72
N LYS A 124 6.43 -10.55 5.38
CA LYS A 124 7.77 -10.14 5.85
C LYS A 124 7.80 -8.62 5.86
N GLY A 125 7.92 -8.03 7.05
CA GLY A 125 8.04 -6.59 7.20
C GLY A 125 9.08 -6.07 6.22
N ARG A 126 8.84 -4.89 5.62
CA ARG A 126 9.84 -4.28 4.74
C ARG A 126 11.16 -4.25 5.50
N LYS A 127 12.18 -4.96 4.98
CA LYS A 127 13.53 -4.87 5.54
C LYS A 127 13.90 -3.39 5.61
N THR A 128 14.36 -2.97 6.78
CA THR A 128 14.89 -1.63 6.99
C THR A 128 15.99 -1.38 5.95
N LYS A 129 15.97 -0.20 5.33
CA LYS A 129 17.01 0.17 4.37
C LYS A 129 18.33 0.32 5.16
N LEU A 130 19.41 -0.26 4.64
CA LEU A 130 20.75 -0.15 5.25
C LEU A 130 21.18 1.32 5.33
N THR A 131 21.76 1.75 6.46
CA THR A 131 22.37 3.08 6.58
C THR A 131 23.62 3.17 5.71
N PHE A 132 24.12 4.39 5.46
CA PHE A 132 25.37 4.53 4.71
C PHE A 132 26.57 3.94 5.47
N GLU A 133 26.62 4.01 6.81
CA GLU A 133 27.71 3.39 7.57
C GLU A 133 27.74 1.88 7.37
N THR A 134 26.56 1.22 7.42
CA THR A 134 26.48 -0.21 7.16
C THR A 134 26.82 -0.53 5.70
N LEU A 135 26.45 0.33 4.75
CA LEU A 135 26.77 0.10 3.34
C LEU A 135 28.27 0.21 3.06
N MET A 136 28.98 1.16 3.68
CA MET A 136 30.42 1.34 3.50
C MET A 136 31.22 0.12 3.97
N THR A 137 30.76 -0.54 5.04
CA THR A 137 31.41 -1.74 5.60
C THR A 137 30.98 -3.03 4.91
N THR A 138 29.84 -3.04 4.20
CA THR A 138 29.31 -4.22 3.52
C THR A 138 30.02 -4.44 2.18
N LYS A 139 30.51 -5.66 1.93
CA LYS A 139 31.02 -6.04 0.60
C LYS A 139 29.87 -6.31 -0.38
N CYS A 140 29.79 -5.52 -1.45
CA CYS A 140 28.80 -5.73 -2.51
C CYS A 140 29.27 -6.72 -3.59
N CYS A 141 30.56 -6.74 -3.93
CA CYS A 141 31.19 -7.65 -4.90
C CYS A 141 32.71 -7.72 -4.65
N HIS A 142 33.44 -8.48 -5.49
CA HIS A 142 34.92 -8.55 -5.45
C HIS A 142 35.60 -7.19 -5.61
N HIS A 143 35.06 -6.30 -6.45
CA HIS A 143 35.60 -4.95 -6.66
C HIS A 143 35.29 -3.95 -5.53
N VAL A 144 34.56 -4.38 -4.49
CA VAL A 144 34.22 -3.58 -3.32
C VAL A 144 33.70 -2.19 -3.69
N CYS A 145 32.73 -2.11 -4.62
CA CYS A 145 32.17 -0.84 -5.11
C CYS A 145 31.62 0.05 -3.97
N THR A 146 31.31 -0.52 -2.80
CA THR A 146 30.88 0.23 -1.62
C THR A 146 31.92 1.22 -1.09
N LYS A 147 33.21 1.06 -1.42
CA LYS A 147 34.25 2.07 -1.14
C LYS A 147 33.93 3.44 -1.78
N LEU A 148 33.24 3.46 -2.92
CA LEU A 148 32.83 4.71 -3.58
C LEU A 148 31.95 5.60 -2.70
N ILE A 149 31.20 5.00 -1.77
CA ILE A 149 30.38 5.77 -0.82
C ILE A 149 31.27 6.58 0.11
N GLY A 150 32.40 6.01 0.55
CA GLY A 150 33.39 6.72 1.38
C GLY A 150 34.20 7.75 0.59
N GLU A 151 34.48 7.48 -0.69
CA GLU A 151 35.17 8.42 -1.59
C GLU A 151 34.29 9.66 -1.90
N TYR A 152 32.98 9.47 -2.08
CA TYR A 152 32.05 10.54 -2.47
C TYR A 152 30.74 10.55 -1.65
N PRO A 153 30.80 10.77 -0.33
CA PRO A 153 29.65 10.59 0.56
C PRO A 153 28.49 11.53 0.24
N GLN A 154 28.78 12.80 -0.07
CA GLN A 154 27.75 13.79 -0.37
C GLN A 154 26.99 13.46 -1.67
N TYR A 155 27.72 13.02 -2.71
CA TYR A 155 27.13 12.62 -3.99
C TYR A 155 26.13 11.48 -3.80
N TYR A 156 26.55 10.39 -3.16
CA TYR A 156 25.69 9.23 -2.96
C TYR A 156 24.52 9.52 -2.00
N SER A 157 24.73 10.39 -1.01
CA SER A 157 23.66 10.86 -0.12
C SER A 157 22.58 11.61 -0.89
N ASN A 158 22.98 12.62 -1.69
CA ASN A 158 22.07 13.41 -2.53
C ASN A 158 21.34 12.52 -3.54
N LEU A 159 22.06 11.64 -4.23
CA LEU A 159 21.49 10.71 -5.21
C LEU A 159 20.45 9.78 -4.58
N ARG A 160 20.72 9.31 -3.36
CA ARG A 160 19.79 8.46 -2.60
C ARG A 160 18.58 9.26 -2.09
N ALA A 161 18.74 10.53 -1.75
CA ALA A 161 17.62 11.41 -1.40
C ALA A 161 16.72 11.68 -2.61
N GLU A 162 17.31 12.00 -3.77
CA GLU A 162 16.58 12.19 -5.03
C GLU A 162 15.79 10.95 -5.45
N ALA A 163 16.42 9.78 -5.39
CA ALA A 163 15.76 8.52 -5.73
C ALA A 163 14.55 8.19 -4.83
N GLN A 164 14.44 8.81 -3.66
CA GLN A 164 13.34 8.60 -2.72
C GLN A 164 12.15 9.54 -2.94
N LYS A 165 12.34 10.67 -3.65
CA LYS A 165 11.25 11.64 -3.89
C LYS A 165 10.12 11.05 -4.70
N CYS A 166 10.42 10.39 -5.83
CA CYS A 166 9.40 9.77 -6.67
C CYS A 166 9.97 8.65 -7.58
N ASN A 167 9.09 7.92 -8.27
CA ASN A 167 9.51 6.85 -9.18
C ASN A 167 10.27 7.36 -10.42
N LYS A 168 10.01 8.60 -10.88
CA LYS A 168 10.75 9.21 -11.98
C LYS A 168 12.21 9.45 -11.57
N ASN A 169 12.44 10.16 -10.46
CA ASN A 169 13.78 10.45 -9.93
C ASN A 169 14.54 9.16 -9.61
N LYS A 170 13.86 8.15 -9.08
CA LYS A 170 14.44 6.81 -8.87
C LYS A 170 15.01 6.20 -10.16
N ARG A 171 14.24 6.27 -11.26
CA ARG A 171 14.70 5.76 -12.57
C ARG A 171 15.84 6.61 -13.12
N THR A 172 15.81 7.93 -12.90
CA THR A 172 16.92 8.83 -13.27
C THR A 172 18.20 8.47 -12.53
N ALA A 173 18.16 8.31 -11.21
CA ALA A 173 19.32 7.94 -10.40
C ALA A 173 19.91 6.57 -10.81
N ILE A 174 19.05 5.59 -11.17
CA ILE A 174 19.52 4.31 -11.72
C ILE A 174 20.27 4.53 -13.05
N LYS A 175 19.74 5.35 -13.95
CA LYS A 175 20.37 5.66 -15.25
C LYS A 175 21.72 6.35 -15.06
N GLU A 176 21.80 7.29 -14.13
CA GLU A 176 23.02 8.02 -13.81
C GLU A 176 24.13 7.06 -13.34
N LEU A 177 23.81 6.12 -12.45
CA LEU A 177 24.77 5.10 -12.02
C LEU A 177 25.14 4.12 -13.15
N ILE A 178 24.20 3.77 -14.02
CA ILE A 178 24.53 2.95 -15.20
C ILE A 178 25.49 3.70 -16.12
N PHE A 179 25.25 4.99 -16.38
CA PHE A 179 26.09 5.84 -17.19
C PHE A 179 27.49 5.99 -16.58
N PHE A 180 27.58 6.28 -15.27
CA PHE A 180 28.83 6.28 -14.51
C PHE A 180 29.57 4.94 -14.64
N SER A 181 28.84 3.82 -14.56
CA SER A 181 29.41 2.48 -14.69
C SER A 181 30.04 2.19 -16.05
N LEU A 182 29.55 2.84 -17.10
CA LEU A 182 30.01 2.65 -18.47
C LEU A 182 31.21 3.56 -18.78
N ASN A 183 31.20 4.80 -18.25
CA ASN A 183 32.17 5.82 -18.66
C ASN A 183 33.32 6.04 -17.68
N GLN A 184 33.14 5.77 -16.39
CA GLN A 184 34.15 6.11 -15.37
C GLN A 184 34.69 4.88 -14.67
N ARG A 185 33.84 4.13 -13.96
CA ARG A 185 34.26 2.98 -13.16
C ARG A 185 33.17 1.93 -13.13
N LYS A 186 33.50 0.68 -13.49
CA LYS A 186 32.55 -0.44 -13.45
C LYS A 186 32.01 -0.62 -12.02
N ILE A 187 30.69 -0.48 -11.85
CA ILE A 187 29.98 -0.74 -10.60
C ILE A 187 29.00 -1.91 -10.75
N CYS A 188 28.87 -2.71 -9.69
CA CYS A 188 28.02 -3.89 -9.74
C CYS A 188 26.53 -3.56 -9.51
N ASN A 189 25.64 -4.41 -10.02
CA ASN A 189 24.19 -4.27 -9.81
C ASN A 189 23.81 -4.27 -8.32
N LYS A 190 24.53 -5.07 -7.50
CA LYS A 190 24.28 -5.16 -6.06
C LYS A 190 24.56 -3.83 -5.36
N PHE A 191 25.59 -3.11 -5.79
CA PHE A 191 25.88 -1.76 -5.31
C PHE A 191 24.74 -0.78 -5.64
N ILE A 192 24.30 -0.72 -6.90
CA ILE A 192 23.18 0.16 -7.32
C ILE A 192 21.91 -0.13 -6.49
N ILE A 193 21.59 -1.41 -6.32
CA ILE A 193 20.44 -1.87 -5.51
C ILE A 193 20.55 -1.40 -4.06
N GLN A 194 21.72 -1.55 -3.46
CA GLN A 194 21.98 -1.22 -2.06
C GLN A 194 21.97 0.28 -1.80
N VAL A 195 22.66 1.06 -2.64
CA VAL A 195 22.75 2.53 -2.52
C VAL A 195 21.40 3.20 -2.73
N LEU A 196 20.66 2.82 -3.79
CA LEU A 196 19.38 3.47 -4.11
C LEU A 196 18.19 2.84 -3.37
N GLY A 197 18.37 1.66 -2.74
CA GLY A 197 17.30 0.92 -2.09
C GLY A 197 16.20 0.48 -3.06
N VAL A 198 16.59 -0.05 -4.22
CA VAL A 198 15.68 -0.45 -5.32
C VAL A 198 15.63 -1.96 -5.50
N SER A 199 14.54 -2.50 -6.06
CA SER A 199 14.46 -3.94 -6.34
C SER A 199 15.29 -4.33 -7.56
N ARG A 200 15.68 -5.63 -7.60
CA ARG A 200 16.34 -6.23 -8.77
C ARG A 200 15.52 -6.04 -10.04
N ASP A 201 14.20 -6.19 -9.96
CA ASP A 201 13.30 -6.06 -11.12
C ASP A 201 13.24 -4.64 -11.64
N THR A 202 13.28 -3.65 -10.72
CA THR A 202 13.32 -2.22 -11.12
C THR A 202 14.60 -1.95 -11.90
N LEU A 203 15.75 -2.40 -11.42
CA LEU A 203 17.03 -2.25 -12.12
C LEU A 203 17.03 -2.98 -13.47
N LYS A 204 16.55 -4.22 -13.53
CA LYS A 204 16.45 -5.01 -14.78
C LYS A 204 15.59 -4.29 -15.82
N THR A 205 14.46 -3.73 -15.40
CA THR A 205 13.54 -2.99 -16.27
C THR A 205 14.20 -1.74 -16.83
N VAL A 206 14.88 -0.95 -15.98
CA VAL A 206 15.57 0.25 -16.42
C VAL A 206 16.71 -0.09 -17.38
N LYS A 207 17.50 -1.13 -17.09
CA LYS A 207 18.58 -1.58 -17.99
C LYS A 207 18.07 -2.02 -19.35
N LYS A 208 16.98 -2.79 -19.40
CA LYS A 208 16.36 -3.21 -20.67
C LYS A 208 15.94 -1.99 -21.50
N ASN A 209 15.21 -1.05 -20.89
CA ASN A 209 14.73 0.14 -21.57
C ASN A 209 15.86 1.09 -21.98
N TRP A 210 16.91 1.18 -21.16
CA TRP A 210 18.08 2.02 -21.46
C TRP A 210 18.94 1.43 -22.57
N GLY A 211 19.16 0.11 -22.57
CA GLY A 211 19.87 -0.59 -23.64
C GLY A 211 19.20 -0.39 -24.99
N SER A 212 17.87 -0.49 -25.04
CA SER A 212 17.10 -0.18 -26.27
C SER A 212 17.27 1.29 -26.72
N LEU A 213 17.39 2.23 -25.78
CA LEU A 213 17.56 3.65 -26.10
C LEU A 213 18.98 3.99 -26.61
N VAL A 214 20.01 3.43 -25.98
CA VAL A 214 21.42 3.65 -26.37
C VAL A 214 21.72 3.06 -27.74
N ILE A 215 21.16 1.89 -28.06
CA ILE A 215 21.26 1.30 -29.41
C ILE A 215 20.63 2.23 -30.44
N HIS A 216 19.45 2.79 -30.16
CA HIS A 216 18.75 3.67 -31.09
C HIS A 216 19.49 5.00 -31.34
N VAL A 217 20.03 5.63 -30.29
CA VAL A 217 20.79 6.90 -30.39
C VAL A 217 22.11 6.70 -31.15
N ASN A 218 22.82 5.60 -30.90
CA ASN A 218 24.06 5.30 -31.64
C ASN A 218 23.80 4.95 -33.11
N GLN A 219 22.66 4.35 -33.43
CA GLN A 219 22.27 4.05 -34.81
C GLN A 219 21.89 5.32 -35.60
N GLN A 220 21.30 6.33 -34.95
CA GLN A 220 21.04 7.63 -35.57
C GLN A 220 22.31 8.45 -35.80
N LEU A 221 23.25 8.45 -34.84
CA LEU A 221 24.54 9.16 -34.98
C LEU A 221 25.43 8.56 -36.08
N LEU A 222 25.40 7.24 -36.29
CA LEU A 222 26.15 6.58 -37.37
C LEU A 222 25.56 6.85 -38.77
N LEU A 223 24.26 7.17 -38.86
CA LEU A 223 23.62 7.55 -40.12
C LEU A 223 23.85 9.01 -40.49
N SER A 224 24.03 9.90 -39.50
CA SER A 224 24.32 11.33 -39.73
C SER A 224 25.78 11.64 -40.06
N HIS A 225 26.70 10.67 -39.91
CA HIS A 225 28.12 10.82 -40.27
C HIS A 225 28.49 10.20 -41.62
N ASN A 226 27.53 9.58 -42.32
CA ASN A 226 27.69 9.01 -43.66
C ASN A 226 26.92 9.80 -44.74
N GLN A 227 26.55 11.05 -44.44
CA GLN A 227 26.05 12.06 -45.39
C GLN A 227 27.02 13.23 -45.39
#